data_AF-A0A535A092-F1
#
_entry.id   AF-A0A535A092-F1
#
_cell.length_a   1.000
_cell.length_b   1.000
_cell.length_c   1.000
_cell.angle_alpha   90.00
_cell.angle_beta   90.00
_cell.angle_gamma   90.00
#
_symmetry.space_group_name_H-M   'P 1'
#
loop_
_entity.id
_entity.type
_entity.pdbx_description
1 polymer ?
#
loop_
_entity_poly.entity_id
_entity_poly.type
_entity_poly.pdbx_seq_one_letter_code
_entity_poly.pdbx_strand_id
1 'polypeptide(L)' 'MQTAPFEAADRQAEPATAWVFNEVVDPGELMRTCANCGSAMEERKCKLICHGCGYFLSCADYY' A
#
# COMPACT_ATOMS: atom_id res chain seq x y z
N MET A 1 52.34 31.72 -4.84
CA MET A 1 51.63 31.43 -3.58
C MET A 1 50.28 32.16 -3.56
N GLN A 2 49.29 31.55 -4.22
CA GLN A 2 47.84 31.77 -4.01
C GLN A 2 47.14 30.64 -4.77
N THR A 3 46.46 29.77 -4.03
CA THR A 3 45.70 28.61 -4.48
C THR A 3 44.29 28.72 -3.94
N ALA A 4 43.30 28.73 -4.82
CA ALA A 4 42.00 28.07 -4.68
C ALA A 4 41.15 28.36 -5.95
N PRO A 5 40.70 27.34 -6.69
CA PRO A 5 39.74 27.52 -7.79
C PRO A 5 38.31 27.68 -7.26
N PHE A 6 37.64 28.69 -7.80
CA PHE A 6 36.24 29.04 -7.58
C PHE A 6 35.40 28.32 -8.66
N GLU A 7 34.50 27.45 -8.20
CA GLU A 7 33.15 27.25 -8.73
C GLU A 7 32.72 25.96 -9.45
N ALA A 8 31.60 25.47 -8.88
CA ALA A 8 30.51 24.73 -9.49
C ALA A 8 30.67 23.21 -9.65
N ALA A 9 31.04 22.56 -8.55
CA ALA A 9 30.40 21.29 -8.22
C ALA A 9 28.95 21.58 -7.78
N ASP A 10 27.95 21.28 -8.62
CA ASP A 10 26.78 20.48 -8.23
C ASP A 10 25.90 20.20 -9.45
N ARG A 11 26.17 19.07 -10.10
CA ARG A 11 25.31 18.47 -11.12
C ARG A 11 24.16 17.82 -10.37
N GLN A 12 23.11 18.58 -10.06
CA GLN A 12 21.96 18.08 -9.28
C GLN A 12 21.22 16.99 -10.05
N ALA A 13 21.63 15.76 -9.75
CA ALA A 13 20.98 14.52 -10.08
C ALA A 13 20.00 14.18 -8.94
N GLU A 14 18.73 14.02 -9.34
CA GLU A 14 17.63 13.25 -8.71
C GLU A 14 17.04 13.73 -7.37
N PRO A 15 15.75 13.43 -7.17
CA PRO A 15 15.45 12.62 -6.00
C PRO A 15 15.04 11.23 -6.44
N ALA A 16 15.95 10.29 -6.23
CA ALA A 16 15.74 8.85 -6.24
C ALA A 16 14.87 8.42 -5.04
N THR A 17 13.68 9.01 -4.84
CA THR A 17 12.73 8.62 -3.77
C THR A 17 11.33 9.19 -4.03
N ALA A 18 10.75 9.02 -5.21
CA ALA A 18 9.30 9.21 -5.35
C ALA A 18 8.63 7.85 -5.21
N TRP A 19 8.44 7.40 -3.96
CA TRP A 19 7.55 6.28 -3.69
C TRP A 19 6.15 6.79 -4.03
N VAL A 20 5.68 6.49 -5.25
CA VAL A 20 4.32 6.76 -5.68
C VAL A 20 3.37 5.82 -4.94
N PHE A 21 3.14 6.10 -3.66
CA PHE A 21 1.99 5.58 -2.94
C PHE A 21 0.77 6.43 -3.29
N ASN A 22 0.28 6.28 -4.51
CA ASN A 22 -1.09 6.66 -4.82
C ASN A 22 -1.72 5.55 -5.65
N GLU A 23 -1.69 4.35 -5.10
CA GLU A 23 -2.64 3.34 -5.50
C GLU A 23 -3.98 3.79 -4.95
N VAL A 24 -4.87 4.21 -5.84
CA VAL A 24 -6.30 4.31 -5.52
C VAL A 24 -6.76 2.86 -5.29
N VAL A 25 -6.49 2.34 -4.10
CA VAL A 25 -7.03 1.05 -3.67
C VAL A 25 -8.52 1.26 -3.62
N ASP A 26 -9.22 0.61 -4.55
CA ASP A 26 -10.67 0.66 -4.56
C ASP A 26 -11.16 0.18 -3.19
N PRO A 27 -11.95 0.97 -2.46
CA PRO A 27 -12.34 0.62 -1.11
C PRO A 27 -13.04 -0.75 -1.06
N GLY A 28 -13.68 -1.17 -2.16
CA GLY A 28 -14.25 -2.51 -2.27
C GLY A 28 -13.20 -3.63 -2.26
N GLU A 29 -12.00 -3.40 -2.79
CA GLU A 29 -10.93 -4.39 -2.82
C GLU A 29 -10.27 -4.54 -1.43
N LEU A 30 -10.12 -3.43 -0.72
CA LEU A 30 -9.66 -3.44 0.68
C LEU A 30 -10.64 -4.21 1.58
N MET A 31 -11.94 -4.02 1.38
CA MET A 31 -13.01 -4.70 2.11
C MET A 31 -13.06 -6.21 1.83
N ARG A 32 -12.58 -6.63 0.65
CA ARG A 32 -12.49 -8.04 0.24
C ARG A 32 -11.14 -8.67 0.58
N THR A 33 -10.28 -7.97 1.32
CA THR A 33 -8.99 -8.49 1.75
C THR A 33 -9.08 -9.00 3.18
N CYS A 34 -8.58 -10.22 3.42
CA CYS A 34 -8.62 -10.82 4.74
C CYS A 34 -7.72 -10.05 5.72
N ALA A 35 -8.32 -9.48 6.77
CA ALA A 35 -7.59 -8.77 7.83
C ALA A 35 -6.55 -9.63 8.58
N ASN A 36 -6.68 -10.97 8.52
CA ASN A 36 -5.78 -11.89 9.21
C ASN A 36 -4.58 -12.35 8.35
N CYS A 37 -4.76 -12.50 7.04
CA CYS A 37 -3.73 -13.11 6.17
C CYS A 37 -3.53 -12.41 4.82
N GLY A 38 -4.25 -11.33 4.53
CA GLY A 38 -4.13 -10.56 3.29
C GLY A 38 -4.67 -11.26 2.03
N SER A 39 -5.25 -12.45 2.15
CA SER A 39 -5.82 -13.17 0.99
C SER A 39 -7.16 -12.57 0.57
N ALA A 40 -7.50 -12.70 -0.72
CA ALA A 40 -8.83 -12.35 -1.22
C ALA A 40 -9.90 -13.20 -0.51
N MET A 41 -10.97 -12.53 -0.08
CA MET A 41 -12.11 -13.14 0.60
C MET A 41 -13.24 -13.38 -0.39
N GLU A 42 -13.98 -14.47 -0.18
CA GLU A 42 -15.17 -14.78 -0.95
C GLU A 42 -16.40 -14.15 -0.31
N GLU A 43 -17.16 -13.36 -1.09
CA GLU A 43 -18.43 -12.80 -0.68
C GLU A 43 -19.57 -13.81 -0.82
N ARG A 44 -20.20 -14.12 0.30
CA ARG A 44 -21.37 -15.00 0.41
C ARG A 44 -22.50 -14.21 1.07
N LYS A 45 -23.24 -13.45 0.26
CA LYS A 45 -24.29 -12.51 0.72
C LYS A 45 -23.70 -11.45 1.65
N CYS A 46 -23.98 -11.54 2.95
CA CYS A 46 -23.50 -10.62 3.98
C CYS A 46 -22.30 -11.17 4.77
N LYS A 47 -21.60 -12.18 4.24
CA LYS A 47 -20.46 -12.83 4.90
C LYS A 47 -19.27 -12.87 3.94
N LEU A 48 -18.11 -12.40 4.39
CA LEU A 48 -16.82 -12.56 3.74
C LEU A 48 -16.12 -13.76 4.36
N ILE A 49 -15.70 -14.74 3.56
CA ILE A 49 -15.04 -15.96 4.04
C ILE A 49 -13.63 -16.04 3.44
N CYS A 50 -12.62 -16.23 4.29
CA CYS A 50 -11.26 -16.50 3.86
C CYS A 50 -10.99 -18.01 3.83
N HIS A 51 -10.80 -18.57 2.64
CA HIS A 51 -10.45 -19.98 2.46
C HIS A 51 -8.99 -20.31 2.83
N GLY A 52 -8.13 -19.29 2.96
CA GLY A 52 -6.71 -19.47 3.32
C GLY A 52 -6.47 -19.71 4.81
N CYS A 53 -7.08 -18.91 5.67
CA CYS A 53 -6.89 -18.99 7.13
C CYS A 53 -8.14 -19.41 7.92
N GLY A 54 -9.29 -19.57 7.26
CA GLY A 54 -10.57 -19.90 7.91
C GLY A 54 -11.26 -18.74 8.62
N TYR A 55 -10.69 -17.52 8.56
CA TYR A 55 -11.31 -16.31 9.11
C TYR A 55 -12.58 -15.93 8.32
N PHE A 56 -13.55 -15.32 9.00
CA PHE A 56 -14.74 -14.78 8.36
C PHE A 56 -15.16 -13.46 8.98
N LEU A 57 -15.73 -12.58 8.16
CA LEU A 57 -16.31 -11.32 8.57
C LEU A 57 -17.79 -11.32 8.16
N SER A 58 -18.67 -10.72 8.95
CA SER A 58 -20.11 -10.69 8.64
C SER A 58 -20.64 -9.26 8.80
N CYS A 59 -21.64 -8.86 8.01
CA CYS A 59 -22.22 -7.52 8.12
C CYS A 59 -22.91 -7.26 9.47
N ALA A 60 -23.11 -8.27 10.31
CA ALA A 60 -23.54 -8.09 11.70
C ALA A 60 -22.41 -7.61 12.62
N ASP A 61 -21.16 -7.79 12.22
CA ASP A 61 -19.96 -7.28 12.89
C ASP A 61 -19.67 -5.82 12.50
N TYR A 62 -20.46 -5.27 11.56
CA TYR A 62 -20.40 -3.90 11.08
C TYR A 62 -21.23 -2.98 12.01
N TYR A 63 -20.80 -2.83 13.26
CA TYR A 63 -21.38 -1.90 14.24
C TYR A 63 -20.33 -1.20 15.09
#